data_AF-A0A3A0EQD6-F1
#
_entry.id   AF-A0A3A0EQD6-F1
#
_cell.length_a   1.000
_cell.length_b   1.000
_cell.length_c   1.000
_cell.angle_alpha   90.00
_cell.angle_beta   90.00
_cell.angle_gamma   90.00
#
_symmetry.space_group_name_H-M   'P 1'
#
loop_
_entity.id
_entity.type
_entity.pdbx_description
1 polymer ?
#
loop_
_entity_poly.entity_id
_entity_poly.type
_entity_poly.pdbx_seq_one_letter_code
_entity_poly.pdbx_strand_id
1 'polypeptide(L)'
;MTTRPMKAIPVSAAEKIAKAYGYDQIVIIGRRVGEEHEPHGEHVTTYGMAPDHCQVAARMGDFLKFKIMQWPPELAEKCDACGSLYTPLALTP
;
A
#
# COMPACT_ATOMS: atom_id res chain seq x y z
N MET A 1 -7.57 -25.58 11.72
CA MET A 1 -7.48 -24.13 11.44
C MET A 1 -7.33 -23.97 9.95
N THR A 2 -8.28 -23.32 9.27
CA THR A 2 -8.20 -23.05 7.83
C THR A 2 -7.16 -21.95 7.61
N THR A 3 -6.02 -22.30 7.02
CA THR A 3 -4.99 -21.35 6.62
C THR A 3 -5.56 -20.42 5.56
N ARG A 4 -5.84 -19.16 5.93
CA ARG A 4 -6.21 -18.10 4.98
C ARG A 4 -4.95 -17.31 4.65
N PRO A 5 -4.22 -17.61 3.57
CA PRO A 5 -3.01 -16.84 3.23
C PRO A 5 -3.36 -15.38 2.92
N MET A 6 -2.61 -14.44 3.48
CA MET A 6 -2.67 -13.02 3.06
C MET A 6 -1.92 -12.86 1.75
N LYS A 7 -2.53 -12.15 0.81
CA LYS A 7 -1.91 -11.81 -0.47
C LYS A 7 -1.88 -10.30 -0.59
N ALA A 8 -0.75 -9.79 -1.08
CA ALA A 8 -0.64 -8.40 -1.45
C ALA A 8 -1.70 -8.00 -2.47
N ILE A 9 -2.22 -6.78 -2.34
CA ILE A 9 -3.12 -6.20 -3.35
C ILE A 9 -2.23 -5.61 -4.46
N PRO A 10 -2.25 -6.16 -5.69
CA PRO A 10 -1.43 -5.61 -6.77
C PRO A 10 -1.96 -4.25 -7.22
N VAL A 11 -1.08 -3.40 -7.78
CA VAL A 11 -1.48 -2.10 -8.33
C VAL A 11 -2.56 -2.22 -9.42
N SER A 12 -2.55 -3.32 -10.18
CA SER A 12 -3.58 -3.60 -11.20
C SER A 12 -4.98 -3.82 -10.62
N ALA A 13 -5.10 -4.25 -9.37
CA ALA A 13 -6.39 -4.30 -8.68
C ALA A 13 -6.88 -2.88 -8.31
N ALA A 14 -5.97 -2.02 -7.83
CA ALA A 14 -6.29 -0.62 -7.54
C ALA A 14 -6.67 0.14 -8.82
N GLU A 15 -5.96 -0.07 -9.92
CA GLU A 15 -6.28 0.48 -11.24
C GLU A 15 -7.68 0.08 -11.71
N LYS A 16 -8.05 -1.20 -11.59
CA LYS A 16 -9.38 -1.68 -11.98
C LYS A 16 -10.49 -0.96 -11.21
N ILE A 17 -10.32 -0.78 -9.89
CA ILE A 17 -11.29 -0.07 -9.05
C ILE A 17 -11.36 1.41 -9.48
N ALA A 18 -10.22 2.06 -9.66
CA ALA A 18 -10.16 3.46 -10.08
C ALA A 18 -10.93 3.68 -11.39
N LYS A 19 -10.67 2.85 -12.40
CA LYS A 19 -11.36 2.89 -13.70
C LYS A 19 -12.85 2.58 -13.61
N ALA A 20 -13.24 1.60 -12.79
CA ALA A 20 -14.64 1.18 -12.66
C ALA A 20 -15.54 2.27 -12.06
N TYR A 21 -14.99 3.13 -11.21
CA TYR A 21 -15.75 4.15 -10.49
C TYR A 21 -15.40 5.59 -10.88
N GLY A 22 -14.51 5.79 -11.87
CA GLY A 22 -14.15 7.12 -12.38
C GLY A 22 -13.27 7.93 -11.44
N TYR A 23 -12.36 7.28 -10.70
CA TYR A 23 -11.39 7.96 -9.84
C TYR A 23 -10.03 8.11 -10.52
N ASP A 24 -9.45 9.30 -10.40
CA ASP A 24 -8.12 9.60 -10.93
C ASP A 24 -6.99 9.10 -10.01
N GLN A 25 -7.33 8.84 -8.74
CA GLN A 25 -6.43 8.41 -7.68
C GLN A 25 -7.16 7.49 -6.69
N ILE A 26 -6.50 6.40 -6.26
CA ILE A 26 -6.99 5.52 -5.20
C ILE A 26 -5.87 5.13 -4.23
N VAL A 27 -6.22 5.02 -2.96
CA VAL A 27 -5.40 4.43 -1.90
C VAL A 27 -6.21 3.32 -1.23
N ILE A 28 -5.68 2.09 -1.22
CA ILE A 28 -6.33 0.92 -0.64
C ILE A 28 -5.54 0.48 0.58
N ILE A 29 -6.23 0.34 1.70
CA ILE A 29 -5.69 -0.18 2.95
C ILE A 29 -6.38 -1.53 3.24
N GLY A 30 -5.58 -2.56 3.45
CA GLY A 30 -6.03 -3.86 3.93
C GLY A 30 -5.47 -4.10 5.34
N ARG A 31 -6.31 -4.58 6.26
CA ARG A 31 -5.89 -4.98 7.60
C ARG A 31 -6.59 -6.27 8.00
N ARG A 32 -5.83 -7.25 8.50
CA ARG A 32 -6.39 -8.42 9.18
C ARG A 32 -6.35 -8.21 10.69
N VAL A 33 -7.46 -8.50 11.37
CA VAL A 33 -7.62 -8.33 12.82
C VAL A 33 -8.00 -9.65 13.49
N GLY A 34 -7.61 -9.84 14.76
CA GLY A 34 -8.07 -10.95 15.59
C GLY A 34 -7.30 -12.29 15.46
N GLU A 35 -6.16 -12.31 14.78
CA GLU A 35 -5.24 -13.47 14.74
C GLU A 35 -3.94 -13.13 15.50
N GLU A 36 -3.42 -14.07 16.29
CA GLU A 36 -2.40 -13.86 17.34
C GLU A 36 -0.95 -13.87 16.82
N HIS A 37 -0.72 -13.70 15.51
CA HIS A 37 0.63 -13.76 14.95
C HIS A 37 1.04 -12.43 14.36
N GLU A 38 2.20 -11.96 14.81
CA GLU A 38 2.94 -10.90 14.16
C GLU A 38 3.45 -11.39 12.80
N PRO A 39 3.33 -10.57 11.74
CA PRO A 39 2.68 -9.27 11.76
C PRO A 39 1.18 -9.37 11.56
N HIS A 40 0.48 -8.53 12.30
CA HIS A 40 -0.91 -8.24 12.04
C HIS A 40 -1.01 -7.62 10.64
N GLY A 41 -1.26 -8.46 9.64
CA GLY A 41 -1.04 -8.13 8.24
C GLY A 41 -1.77 -6.88 7.80
N GLU A 42 -0.96 -5.87 7.53
CA GLU A 42 -1.36 -4.56 7.07
C GLU A 42 -0.75 -4.34 5.69
N HIS A 43 -1.55 -3.78 4.79
CA HIS A 43 -1.16 -3.61 3.39
C HIS A 43 -1.65 -2.28 2.86
N VAL A 44 -0.82 -1.57 2.10
CA VAL A 44 -1.19 -0.33 1.43
C VAL A 44 -0.81 -0.42 -0.05
N THR A 45 -1.79 -0.21 -0.94
CA THR A 45 -1.57 -0.05 -2.38
C THR A 45 -2.10 1.30 -2.83
N THR A 46 -1.28 2.03 -3.57
CA THR A 46 -1.62 3.34 -4.13
C THR A 46 -1.63 3.28 -5.65
N TYR A 47 -2.56 3.98 -6.29
CA TYR A 47 -2.66 4.12 -7.74
C TYR A 47 -3.02 5.55 -8.10
N GLY A 48 -2.41 6.07 -9.17
CA GLY A 48 -2.81 7.29 -9.85
C GLY A 48 -2.84 7.05 -11.36
N MET A 49 -3.76 7.70 -12.07
CA MET A 49 -3.88 7.51 -13.52
C MET A 49 -2.85 8.31 -14.34
N ALA A 50 -2.25 9.34 -13.75
CA ALA A 50 -1.26 10.22 -14.36
C ALA A 50 -0.05 10.41 -13.42
N PRO A 51 1.13 10.85 -13.90
CA PRO A 51 2.34 10.93 -13.08
C PRO A 51 2.22 11.79 -11.81
N ASP A 52 1.52 12.91 -11.91
CA ASP A 52 1.22 13.81 -10.79
C ASP A 52 0.27 13.16 -9.78
N HIS A 53 -0.76 12.45 -10.25
CA HIS A 53 -1.65 11.66 -9.39
C HIS A 53 -0.90 10.55 -8.66
N CYS A 54 0.00 9.84 -9.35
CA CYS A 54 0.87 8.83 -8.74
C CYS A 54 1.72 9.43 -7.62
N GLN A 55 2.28 10.63 -7.83
CA GLN A 55 3.10 11.30 -6.83
C GLN A 55 2.30 11.72 -5.58
N VAL A 56 1.06 12.18 -5.76
CA VAL A 56 0.16 12.47 -4.63
C VAL A 56 -0.24 11.18 -3.92
N ALA A 57 -0.63 10.13 -4.67
CA ALA A 57 -1.02 8.84 -4.12
C ALA A 57 0.10 8.21 -3.28
N ALA A 58 1.35 8.28 -3.75
CA ALA A 58 2.51 7.77 -3.04
C ALA A 58 2.75 8.52 -1.72
N ARG A 59 2.67 9.86 -1.73
CA ARG A 59 2.76 10.68 -0.50
C ARG A 59 1.67 10.34 0.51
N MET A 60 0.44 10.10 0.05
CA MET A 60 -0.64 9.66 0.91
C MET A 60 -0.38 8.26 1.48
N GLY A 61 0.11 7.33 0.67
CA GLY A 61 0.52 6.00 1.10
C GLY A 61 1.60 6.05 2.17
N ASP A 62 2.64 6.87 1.97
CA ASP A 62 3.72 7.07 2.94
C ASP A 62 3.22 7.66 4.26
N PHE A 63 2.34 8.66 4.18
CA PHE A 63 1.73 9.23 5.38
C PHE A 63 0.96 8.18 6.17
N LEU A 64 0.15 7.36 5.49
CA LEU A 64 -0.60 6.27 6.14
C LEU A 64 0.35 5.26 6.79
N LYS A 65 1.34 4.75 6.04
CA LYS A 65 2.30 3.76 6.53
C LYS A 65 3.05 4.26 7.77
N PHE A 66 3.67 5.44 7.69
CA PHE A 66 4.61 5.88 8.72
C PHE A 66 3.99 6.71 9.83
N LYS A 67 2.88 7.42 9.58
CA LYS A 67 2.23 8.28 10.60
C LYS A 67 1.03 7.63 11.25
N ILE A 68 0.27 6.82 10.52
CA ILE A 68 -0.95 6.19 11.06
C ILE A 68 -0.66 4.76 11.50
N MET A 69 -0.05 3.98 10.62
CA MET A 69 0.22 2.56 10.83
C MET A 69 1.55 2.33 11.58
N GLN A 70 2.34 3.39 11.79
CA GLN A 70 3.61 3.36 12.53
C GLN A 70 4.58 2.29 12.03
N TRP A 71 4.61 2.07 10.71
CA TRP A 71 5.55 1.14 10.11
C TRP A 71 7.00 1.59 10.37
N PRO A 72 7.92 0.66 10.65
CA PRO A 72 9.32 1.01 10.87
C PRO A 72 9.93 1.74 9.66
N PRO A 73 10.62 2.88 9.85
CA PRO A 73 11.22 3.65 8.75
C PRO A 73 12.24 2.86 7.93
N GLU A 74 12.87 1.85 8.51
CA GLU A 74 13.82 0.95 7.84
C GLU A 74 13.18 0.10 6.72
N LEU A 75 11.86 -0.01 6.69
CA LEU A 75 11.12 -0.68 5.61
C LEU A 75 10.86 0.27 4.42
N ALA A 76 11.25 1.54 4.52
CA ALA A 76 11.06 2.55 3.50
C ALA A 76 12.24 2.56 2.50
N GLU A 77 12.06 1.98 1.33
CA GLU A 77 12.97 2.19 0.18
C GLU A 77 12.52 3.42 -0.62
N LYS A 78 13.48 4.14 -1.23
CA LYS A 78 13.15 5.23 -2.16
C LYS A 78 12.95 4.68 -3.57
N CYS A 79 11.87 5.10 -4.22
CA CYS A 79 11.69 4.87 -5.65
C CYS A 79 12.59 5.84 -6.43
N ASP A 80 13.57 5.32 -7.15
CA ASP A 80 14.52 6.11 -7.94
C ASP A 80 13.82 6.95 -9.04
N ALA A 81 12.64 6.52 -9.50
CA ALA A 81 11.91 7.19 -10.58
C ALA A 81 11.07 8.39 -10.13
N CYS A 82 10.53 8.38 -8.91
CA CYS A 82 9.62 9.44 -8.43
C CYS A 82 10.01 10.05 -7.08
N GLY A 83 11.06 9.53 -6.44
CA GLY A 83 11.55 9.97 -5.13
C GLY A 83 10.63 9.65 -3.95
N SER A 84 9.50 8.96 -4.17
CA SER A 84 8.60 8.56 -3.10
C SER A 84 9.20 7.42 -2.28
N LEU A 85 8.80 7.30 -1.02
CA LEU A 85 9.10 6.09 -0.28
C LEU A 85 8.13 4.99 -0.76
N TYR A 86 8.59 3.76 -0.79
CA TYR A 86 7.77 2.58 -0.95
C TYR A 86 8.34 1.48 -0.07
N THR A 87 7.49 0.51 0.24
CA THR A 87 7.90 -0.64 1.05
C THR A 87 7.92 -1.81 0.07
N PRO A 88 9.07 -2.42 -0.22
CA PRO A 88 9.11 -3.60 -1.07
C PRO A 88 8.21 -4.67 -0.48
N LEU A 89 7.47 -5.36 -1.34
CA LEU A 89 6.54 -6.41 -0.93
C LEU A 89 7.23 -7.57 -0.17
N ALA A 90 8.54 -7.71 -0.32
CA ALA A 90 9.35 -8.70 0.38
C ALA A 90 9.75 -8.28 1.81
N LEU A 91 9.51 -7.01 2.19
CA LEU A 91 9.89 -6.41 3.47
C LEU A 91 8.69 -5.94 4.29
N THR A 92 7.48 -5.94 3.73
CA THR A 92 6.26 -5.95 4.56
C THR A 92 6.27 -7.27 5.33
N PRO A 93 6.41 -7.25 6.67
CA PRO A 93 6.53 -8.48 7.43
C PRO A 93 5.27 -9.34 7.23
#